data_AF-A0A4R9VCA1-F1
#
_entry.id   AF-A0A4R9VCA1-F1
#
_cell.length_a   1.000
_cell.length_b   1.000
_cell.length_c   1.000
_cell.angle_alpha   90.00
_cell.angle_beta   90.00
_cell.angle_gamma   90.00
#
_symmetry.space_group_name_H-M   'P 1'
#
loop_
_entity.id
_entity.type
_entity.pdbx_description
1 polymer ?
#
loop_
_entity_poly.entity_id
_entity_poly.type
_entity_poly.pdbx_seq_one_letter_code
_entity_poly.pdbx_strand_id
1 'polypeptide(L)'
;VKTDDEHAHDKHEKAIADGYFKDSQVKDRKLTDYEGEWQSVYPFLKDGTLDDVMKHKAKEDNQMTAKEYKAYYQKGYKTNISNINITEDTITFKK
;
A
#
# COMPACT_ATOMS: atom_id res chain seq x y z
N VAL A 1 34.57 -11.55 6.71
CA VAL A 1 34.42 -10.84 5.42
C VAL A 1 33.11 -10.07 5.50
N LYS A 2 33.17 -8.74 5.55
CA LYS A 2 31.97 -7.90 5.40
C LYS A 2 31.75 -7.80 3.90
N THR A 3 30.67 -8.39 3.40
CA THR A 3 30.23 -8.22 2.03
C THR A 3 29.03 -7.28 2.08
N ASP A 4 29.27 -5.99 1.85
CA ASP A 4 28.23 -5.05 1.44
C ASP A 4 27.87 -5.43 -0.01
N ASP A 5 26.99 -6.42 -0.14
CA ASP A 5 26.42 -6.82 -1.42
C ASP A 5 25.06 -6.13 -1.52
N GLU A 6 24.96 -5.08 -2.34
CA GLU A 6 23.72 -4.31 -2.56
C GLU A 6 22.54 -5.23 -2.94
N HIS A 7 22.80 -6.33 -3.65
CA HIS A 7 21.79 -7.31 -4.00
C HIS A 7 21.28 -8.14 -2.80
N ALA A 8 22.06 -8.24 -1.72
CA ALA A 8 21.62 -8.88 -0.49
C ALA A 8 20.76 -7.94 0.37
N HIS A 9 21.06 -6.64 0.35
CA HIS A 9 20.23 -5.61 0.99
C HIS A 9 18.83 -5.55 0.36
N ASP A 10 18.76 -5.53 -0.98
CA ASP A 10 17.50 -5.49 -1.72
C ASP A 10 16.61 -6.72 -1.44
N LYS A 11 17.22 -7.91 -1.34
CA LYS A 11 16.51 -9.15 -0.95
C LYS A 11 15.99 -9.11 0.49
N HIS A 12 16.77 -8.54 1.41
CA HIS A 12 16.37 -8.41 2.82
C HIS A 12 15.21 -7.43 2.98
N GLU A 13 15.26 -6.28 2.31
CA GLU A 13 14.18 -5.29 2.29
C GLU A 13 12.92 -5.86 1.63
N LYS A 14 13.06 -6.57 0.51
CA LYS A 14 11.95 -7.26 -0.13
C LYS A 14 11.30 -8.29 0.80
N ALA A 15 12.08 -9.10 1.50
CA ALA A 15 11.53 -10.09 2.44
C ALA A 15 10.74 -9.42 3.57
N ILE A 16 11.22 -8.29 4.09
CA ILE A 16 10.51 -7.48 5.09
C ILE A 16 9.19 -6.96 4.50
N ALA A 17 9.20 -6.39 3.29
CA ALA A 17 8.02 -5.88 2.62
C ALA A 17 6.98 -6.97 2.30
N ASP A 18 7.44 -8.19 1.98
CA ASP A 18 6.60 -9.38 1.78
C ASP A 18 6.04 -9.94 3.11
N GLY A 19 6.45 -9.41 4.27
CA GLY A 19 5.94 -9.77 5.59
C GLY A 19 6.80 -10.77 6.38
N TYR A 20 8.03 -11.05 5.95
CA TYR A 20 8.95 -11.98 6.60
C TYR A 20 10.03 -11.23 7.40
N PHE A 21 9.75 -10.96 8.68
CA PHE A 21 10.68 -10.31 9.60
C PHE A 21 10.54 -10.85 11.03
N LYS A 22 11.54 -10.59 11.88
CA LYS A 22 11.49 -10.89 13.32
C LYS A 22 10.93 -9.70 14.07
N ASP A 23 10.19 -9.95 15.15
CA ASP A 23 9.65 -8.91 16.02
C ASP A 23 10.72 -7.91 16.51
N SER A 24 11.94 -8.40 16.77
CA SER A 24 13.07 -7.55 17.18
C SER A 24 13.55 -6.56 16.11
N GLN A 25 13.09 -6.70 14.87
CA GLN A 25 13.37 -5.77 13.77
C GLN A 25 12.34 -4.64 13.68
N VAL A 26 11.20 -4.75 14.37
CA VAL A 26 10.18 -3.68 14.43
C VAL A 26 10.71 -2.52 15.27
N LYS A 27 10.49 -1.30 14.78
CA LYS A 27 10.98 -0.07 15.41
C LYS A 27 9.90 0.99 15.41
N ASP A 28 9.99 1.89 16.39
CA ASP A 28 9.16 3.08 16.44
C ASP A 28 9.40 3.97 15.22
N ARG A 29 8.34 4.66 14.79
CA ARG A 29 8.33 5.56 13.63
C ARG A 29 7.79 6.92 14.02
N LYS A 30 8.28 7.96 13.36
CA LYS A 30 7.79 9.33 13.54
C LYS A 30 6.59 9.59 12.64
N LEU A 31 5.75 10.56 13.00
CA LEU A 31 4.64 11.00 12.13
C LEU A 31 5.17 11.51 10.78
N THR A 32 6.33 12.17 10.78
CA THR A 32 6.98 12.70 9.57
C THR A 32 7.33 11.65 8.53
N ASP A 33 7.38 10.36 8.89
CA ASP A 33 7.54 9.30 7.89
C ASP A 33 6.35 9.23 6.90
N TYR A 34 5.24 9.89 7.22
CA TYR A 34 4.04 10.00 6.39
C TYR A 34 3.74 11.44 5.97
N GLU A 35 4.67 12.39 6.19
CA GLU A 35 4.49 13.79 5.82
C GLU A 35 4.16 13.95 4.32
N GLY A 36 3.20 14.83 4.02
CA GLY A 36 2.78 15.13 2.65
C GLY A 36 1.27 15.11 2.44
N GLU A 37 0.89 15.30 1.18
CA GLU A 37 -0.49 15.27 0.72
C GLU A 37 -0.83 13.94 0.06
N TRP A 38 -1.86 13.27 0.59
CA TRP A 38 -2.29 11.94 0.17
C TRP A 38 -3.71 12.00 -0.38
N GLN A 39 -3.93 11.31 -1.51
CA GLN A 39 -5.25 11.19 -2.13
C GLN A 39 -5.80 9.77 -1.94
N SER A 40 -7.10 9.67 -1.63
CA SER A 40 -7.80 8.40 -1.65
C SER A 40 -7.82 7.79 -3.05
N VAL A 41 -7.59 6.49 -3.14
CA VAL A 41 -7.70 5.71 -4.39
C VAL A 41 -9.12 5.24 -4.68
N TYR A 42 -10.06 5.45 -3.75
CA TYR A 42 -11.45 5.04 -3.91
C TYR A 42 -12.15 5.62 -5.14
N PRO A 43 -11.94 6.90 -5.52
CA PRO A 43 -12.49 7.46 -6.76
C PRO A 43 -12.05 6.66 -8.01
N PHE A 44 -10.77 6.29 -8.09
CA PHE A 44 -10.22 5.51 -9.22
C PHE A 44 -10.78 4.09 -9.31
N LEU A 45 -11.17 3.51 -8.18
CA LEU A 45 -11.88 2.22 -8.19
C LEU A 45 -13.33 2.39 -8.70
N LYS A 46 -13.99 3.48 -8.32
CA LYS A 46 -15.37 3.77 -8.71
C LYS A 46 -15.51 4.11 -10.18
N ASP A 47 -14.61 4.93 -10.71
CA ASP A 47 -14.66 5.38 -12.11
C ASP A 47 -14.13 4.33 -13.10
N GLY A 48 -13.55 3.23 -12.60
CA GLY A 48 -13.05 2.12 -13.40
C GLY A 48 -11.58 2.25 -13.82
N THR A 49 -10.88 3.31 -13.42
CA THR A 49 -9.44 3.48 -13.68
C THR A 49 -8.62 2.28 -13.20
N LEU A 50 -9.01 1.66 -12.08
CA LEU A 50 -8.33 0.47 -11.54
C LEU A 50 -8.78 -0.87 -12.13
N ASP A 51 -9.67 -0.89 -13.13
CA ASP A 51 -10.20 -2.15 -13.67
C ASP A 51 -9.11 -3.01 -14.33
N ASP A 52 -8.13 -2.38 -14.99
CA ASP A 52 -7.02 -3.11 -15.60
C ASP A 52 -6.09 -3.73 -14.56
N VAL A 53 -5.95 -3.11 -13.38
CA VAL A 53 -5.25 -3.71 -12.23
C VAL A 53 -5.96 -4.98 -11.76
N MET A 54 -7.30 -4.96 -11.69
CA MET A 54 -8.08 -6.14 -11.29
C MET A 54 -8.00 -7.26 -12.32
N LYS A 55 -8.02 -6.93 -13.62
CA LYS A 55 -7.81 -7.89 -14.70
C LYS A 55 -6.42 -8.50 -14.65
N HIS A 56 -5.39 -7.71 -14.37
CA HIS A 56 -4.03 -8.22 -14.24
C HIS A 56 -3.92 -9.17 -13.03
N LYS A 57 -4.45 -8.80 -11.86
CA LYS A 57 -4.48 -9.67 -10.68
C LYS A 57 -5.15 -11.02 -10.93
N ALA A 58 -6.30 -11.02 -11.61
CA ALA A 58 -7.01 -12.25 -11.96
C ALA A 58 -6.30 -13.14 -13.00
N LYS A 59 -5.29 -12.59 -13.72
CA LYS A 59 -4.45 -13.38 -14.63
C LYS A 59 -3.23 -13.98 -13.93
N GLU A 60 -2.63 -13.21 -13.01
CA GLU A 60 -1.47 -13.64 -12.23
C GLU A 60 -1.85 -14.68 -11.16
N ASP A 61 -3.05 -14.54 -10.59
CA ASP A 61 -3.56 -15.39 -9.51
C ASP A 61 -4.98 -15.86 -9.83
N ASN A 62 -5.18 -17.18 -9.83
CA ASN A 62 -6.45 -17.82 -10.13
C ASN A 62 -7.41 -17.89 -8.93
N GLN A 63 -7.10 -17.22 -7.82
CA GLN A 63 -7.96 -17.21 -6.62
C GLN A 63 -9.28 -16.48 -6.82
N MET A 64 -9.30 -15.42 -7.63
CA MET A 64 -10.48 -14.57 -7.83
C MET A 64 -10.58 -14.06 -9.27
N THR A 65 -11.81 -13.88 -9.75
CA THR A 65 -12.09 -13.14 -10.97
C THR A 65 -11.84 -11.64 -10.78
N ALA A 66 -11.67 -10.89 -11.88
CA ALA A 66 -11.51 -9.43 -11.82
C ALA A 66 -12.68 -8.74 -11.07
N LYS A 67 -13.91 -9.29 -11.19
CA LYS A 67 -15.09 -8.79 -10.48
C LYS A 67 -14.99 -9.02 -8.97
N GLU A 68 -14.50 -10.18 -8.55
CA GLU A 68 -14.30 -10.51 -7.14
C GLU A 68 -13.17 -9.68 -6.52
N TYR A 69 -12.05 -9.47 -7.24
CA TYR A 69 -11.01 -8.53 -6.82
C TYR A 69 -11.56 -7.10 -6.69
N LYS A 70 -12.34 -6.62 -7.67
CA LYS A 70 -12.97 -5.29 -7.59
C LYS A 70 -13.87 -5.17 -6.35
N ALA A 71 -14.66 -6.21 -6.05
CA ALA A 71 -15.51 -6.23 -4.86
C ALA A 71 -14.70 -6.23 -3.55
N TYR A 72 -13.61 -7.00 -3.49
CA TYR A 72 -12.69 -7.03 -2.36
C TYR A 72 -12.10 -5.64 -2.09
N TYR A 73 -11.53 -4.99 -3.12
CA TYR A 73 -10.97 -3.65 -2.99
C TYR A 73 -12.04 -2.57 -2.79
N GLN A 74 -13.27 -2.78 -3.26
CA GLN A 74 -14.37 -1.86 -2.97
C GLN A 74 -14.70 -1.82 -1.49
N LYS A 75 -14.63 -2.96 -0.79
CA LYS A 75 -14.75 -2.99 0.68
C LYS A 75 -13.54 -2.32 1.36
N GLY A 76 -12.33 -2.59 0.88
CA GLY A 76 -11.09 -2.07 1.47
C GLY A 76 -10.88 -0.56 1.28
N TYR A 77 -11.17 -0.03 0.10
CA TYR A 77 -10.90 1.38 -0.23
C TYR A 77 -12.05 2.33 0.12
N LYS A 78 -13.28 1.83 0.36
CA LYS A 78 -14.43 2.68 0.61
C LYS A 78 -14.21 3.60 1.81
N THR A 79 -14.17 4.90 1.53
CA THR A 79 -14.07 5.97 2.52
C THR A 79 -14.80 7.22 2.01
N ASN A 80 -15.19 8.11 2.92
CA ASN A 80 -15.65 9.47 2.59
C ASN A 80 -14.55 10.52 2.76
N ILE A 81 -13.31 10.11 3.05
CA ILE A 81 -12.14 10.99 3.07
C ILE A 81 -11.53 11.03 1.66
N SER A 82 -11.51 12.18 1.03
CA SER A 82 -10.92 12.41 -0.31
C SER A 82 -9.41 12.61 -0.22
N ASN A 83 -8.92 13.37 0.76
CA ASN A 83 -7.50 13.65 0.95
C ASN A 83 -7.11 13.67 2.42
N ILE A 84 -5.84 13.34 2.69
CA ILE A 84 -5.20 13.49 3.99
C ILE A 84 -3.98 14.39 3.80
N ASN A 85 -3.82 15.41 4.65
CA ASN A 85 -2.60 16.21 4.71
C ASN A 85 -1.93 15.95 6.06
N ILE A 86 -0.64 15.58 6.03
CA ILE A 86 0.16 15.27 7.21
C ILE A 86 1.33 16.23 7.26
N THR A 87 1.47 16.93 8.38
CA THR A 87 2.64 17.76 8.73
C THR A 87 3.37 17.12 9.93
N GLU A 88 4.40 17.77 10.46
CA GLU A 88 5.22 17.27 11.58
C GLU A 88 4.40 16.73 12.77
N ASP A 89 3.32 17.41 13.15
CA ASP A 89 2.52 17.12 14.35
C ASP A 89 1.01 16.98 14.10
N THR A 90 0.54 17.19 12.86
CA THR A 90 -0.89 17.35 12.56
C THR A 90 -1.33 16.48 11.39
N ILE A 91 -2.53 15.91 11.51
CA ILE A 91 -3.22 15.19 10.44
C ILE A 91 -4.56 15.88 10.15
N THR A 92 -4.77 16.28 8.90
CA THR A 92 -6.03 16.88 8.42
C THR A 92 -6.74 15.93 7.46
N PHE A 93 -8.04 15.70 7.69
CA PHE A 93 -8.89 14.85 6.85
C PHE A 93 -9.88 15.70 6.05
N LYS A 94 -9.79 15.65 4.72
CA LYS A 94 -10.74 16.31 3.81
C LYS A 94 -11.81 15.29 3.38
N LYS A 95 -13.08 15.67 3.47
CA LYS A 95 -14.22 14.85 3.04
C LYS A 95 -14.68 15.31 1.67
#